data_AF-A0A5C5UBC8-F1
#
_entry.id   AF-A0A5C5UBC8-F1
#
_cell.length_a   1.000
_cell.length_b   1.000
_cell.length_c   1.000
_cell.angle_alpha   90.00
_cell.angle_beta   90.00
_cell.angle_gamma   90.00
#
_symmetry.space_group_name_H-M   'P 1'
#
loop_
_entity.id
_entity.type
_entity.pdbx_description
1 polymer ?
#
loop_
_entity_poly.entity_id
_entity_poly.type
_entity_poly.pdbx_seq_one_letter_code
_entity_poly.pdbx_strand_id
1 'polypeptide(L)'
;MKTSMAVELPMNARPRPRATTTGTLVGTRFQATLLEAIDSWRKEQDDLPTRPEAVRRLVELGMTHDTNPSAEASGRRAKQNPDEKT
;
A
#
# COMPACT_ATOMS: atom_id res chain seq x y z
N MET A 1 -34.10 6.08 47.78
CA MET A 1 -32.66 5.97 47.43
C MET A 1 -32.50 4.96 46.30
N LYS A 2 -31.51 5.21 45.42
CA LYS A 2 -31.18 4.59 44.11
C LYS A 2 -31.77 5.40 42.93
N THR A 3 -31.09 6.47 42.45
CA THR A 3 -29.89 6.49 41.55
C THR A 3 -30.28 5.97 40.16
N SER A 4 -30.53 6.83 39.15
CA SER A 4 -29.55 7.52 38.27
C SER A 4 -28.70 6.50 37.49
N MET A 5 -28.56 6.43 36.17
CA MET A 5 -28.81 7.34 35.05
C MET A 5 -28.99 6.52 33.76
N ALA A 6 -29.79 7.03 32.82
CA ALA A 6 -29.65 6.66 31.42
C ALA A 6 -28.39 7.34 30.86
N VAL A 7 -27.48 6.56 30.27
CA VAL A 7 -26.45 7.07 29.36
C VAL A 7 -26.68 6.36 28.03
N GLU A 8 -27.43 7.00 27.14
CA GLU A 8 -27.52 6.60 25.74
C GLU A 8 -26.14 6.77 25.10
N LEU A 9 -25.54 5.65 24.69
CA LEU A 9 -24.37 5.66 23.83
C LEU A 9 -24.77 6.21 22.46
N PRO A 10 -24.03 7.16 21.86
CA PRO A 10 -24.40 7.69 20.55
C PRO A 10 -24.25 6.60 19.48
N MET A 11 -25.41 6.20 18.98
CA MET A 11 -25.62 5.22 17.91
C MET A 11 -25.11 5.70 16.55
N ASN A 12 -23.82 6.01 16.34
CA ASN A 12 -23.34 6.16 14.96
C ASN A 12 -21.82 6.11 14.70
N ALA A 13 -21.04 5.34 15.45
CA ALA A 13 -19.72 4.94 14.96
C ALA A 13 -19.88 3.68 14.08
N ARG A 14 -20.32 3.83 12.83
CA ARG A 14 -20.33 2.71 11.87
C ARG A 14 -18.94 2.06 11.87
N PRO A 15 -18.82 0.75 12.13
CA PRO A 15 -17.53 0.07 12.06
C PRO A 15 -16.95 0.30 10.67
N ARG A 16 -15.77 0.94 10.59
CA ARG A 16 -15.05 1.03 9.33
C ARG A 16 -14.73 -0.39 8.88
N PRO A 17 -14.99 -0.76 7.62
CA PRO A 17 -14.74 -2.12 7.15
C PRO A 17 -13.29 -2.48 7.40
N ARG A 18 -13.07 -3.53 8.20
CA ARG A 18 -11.75 -4.10 8.43
C ARG A 18 -11.50 -5.12 7.33
N ALA A 19 -10.25 -5.24 6.88
CA ALA A 19 -9.87 -6.29 5.93
C ALA A 19 -10.30 -7.67 6.45
N THR A 20 -10.79 -8.52 5.55
CA THR A 20 -11.38 -9.85 5.84
C THR A 20 -10.36 -10.87 6.33
N THR A 21 -9.08 -10.68 6.02
CA THR A 21 -7.96 -11.50 6.49
C THR A 21 -6.94 -10.63 7.21
N THR A 22 -6.52 -11.08 8.40
CA THR A 22 -5.44 -10.42 9.14
C THR A 22 -4.11 -10.83 8.51
N GLY A 23 -3.52 -9.95 7.71
CA GLY A 23 -2.18 -10.16 7.13
C GLY A 23 -1.06 -10.11 8.17
N THR A 24 0.16 -10.44 7.77
CA THR A 24 1.35 -10.34 8.61
C THR A 24 1.69 -8.88 8.91
N LEU A 25 1.95 -8.55 10.18
CA LEU A 25 2.35 -7.21 10.58
C LEU A 25 3.75 -6.89 10.08
N VAL A 26 3.87 -5.82 9.28
CA VAL A 26 5.14 -5.26 8.84
C VAL A 26 5.26 -3.85 9.43
N GLY A 27 6.19 -3.66 10.37
CA GLY A 27 6.45 -2.38 11.02
C GLY A 27 7.61 -1.64 10.36
N THR A 28 7.34 -0.50 9.72
CA THR A 28 8.37 0.30 9.02
C THR A 28 8.38 1.74 9.53
N ARG A 29 9.55 2.38 9.50
CA ARG A 29 9.72 3.80 9.81
C ARG A 29 9.68 4.61 8.51
N PHE A 30 8.79 5.59 8.44
CA PHE A 30 8.67 6.50 7.30
C PHE A 30 9.15 7.90 7.69
N GLN A 31 9.79 8.60 6.76
CA GLN A 31 10.15 10.02 6.91
C GLN A 31 8.88 10.89 6.83
N ALA A 32 8.94 12.10 7.39
CA ALA A 32 7.79 13.01 7.48
C ALA A 32 7.19 13.36 6.10
N THR A 33 8.06 13.64 5.12
CA THR A 33 7.65 13.99 3.75
C THR A 33 6.87 12.85 3.08
N LEU A 34 7.31 11.61 3.28
CA LEU A 34 6.64 10.44 2.71
C LEU A 34 5.31 10.15 3.41
N LEU A 35 5.23 10.38 4.73
CA LEU A 35 3.96 10.29 5.46
C LEU A 35 2.96 11.34 4.96
N GLU A 36 3.40 12.56 4.70
CA GLU A 36 2.55 13.61 4.14
C GLU A 36 2.03 13.25 2.75
N ALA A 37 2.88 12.70 1.88
CA ALA A 37 2.48 12.24 0.57
C ALA A 37 1.42 11.12 0.64
N ILE A 38 1.61 10.13 1.51
CA ILE A 38 0.63 9.06 1.76
C ILE A 38 -0.69 9.64 2.31
N ASP A 39 -0.59 10.60 3.21
CA ASP A 39 -1.73 11.24 3.84
C ASP A 39 -2.54 12.11 2.85
N SER A 40 -1.87 12.76 1.91
CA SER A 40 -2.51 13.49 0.79
C SER A 40 -3.19 12.54 -0.18
N TRP A 41 -2.50 11.48 -0.62
CA TRP A 41 -3.08 10.46 -1.50
C TRP A 41 -4.32 9.81 -0.89
N ARG A 42 -4.31 9.53 0.42
CA ARG A 42 -5.47 9.02 1.16
C ARG A 42 -6.69 9.95 1.06
N LYS A 43 -6.50 11.27 1.12
CA LYS A 43 -7.60 12.25 1.12
C LYS A 43 -8.31 12.31 -0.23
N GLU A 44 -7.63 11.91 -1.29
CA GLU A 44 -8.18 11.85 -2.65
C GLU A 44 -9.06 10.61 -2.87
N GLN A 45 -9.02 9.63 -1.97
CA GLN A 45 -9.82 8.41 -2.09
C GLN A 45 -11.21 8.60 -1.49
N ASP A 46 -12.25 8.14 -2.21
CA ASP A 46 -13.65 8.27 -1.80
C ASP A 46 -13.95 7.62 -0.44
N ASP A 47 -13.28 6.52 -0.11
CA ASP A 47 -13.49 5.77 1.12
C ASP A 47 -12.61 6.19 2.30
N LEU A 48 -11.75 7.21 2.09
CA LEU A 48 -10.81 7.75 3.08
C LEU A 48 -10.09 6.63 3.87
N PRO A 49 -9.30 5.78 3.19
CA PRO A 49 -8.74 4.56 3.76
C PRO A 49 -7.83 4.90 4.94
N THR A 50 -7.72 4.01 5.92
CA THR A 50 -6.77 4.22 7.02
C THR A 50 -5.33 4.24 6.50
N ARG A 51 -4.39 4.85 7.24
CA ARG A 51 -2.98 4.94 6.80
C ARG A 51 -2.37 3.57 6.43
N PRO A 52 -2.56 2.48 7.20
CA PRO A 52 -2.09 1.15 6.80
C PRO A 52 -2.75 0.61 5.52
N GLU A 53 -4.04 0.87 5.32
CA GLU A 53 -4.75 0.47 4.09
C GLU A 53 -4.25 1.26 2.87
N ALA A 54 -3.97 2.55 3.05
CA ALA A 54 -3.41 3.38 1.99
C ALA A 54 -2.03 2.87 1.55
N VAL A 55 -1.16 2.52 2.50
CA VAL A 55 0.14 1.91 2.20
C VAL A 55 -0.03 0.59 1.46
N ARG A 56 -0.97 -0.28 1.88
CA ARG A 56 -1.23 -1.55 1.18
C ARG A 56 -1.61 -1.33 -0.29
N ARG A 57 -2.57 -0.43 -0.56
CA ARG A 57 -3.00 -0.12 -1.93
C ARG A 57 -1.87 0.45 -2.77
N LEU A 58 -1.09 1.38 -2.22
CA LEU A 58 0.08 1.94 -2.91
C LEU A 58 1.11 0.88 -3.28
N VAL A 59 1.35 -0.11 -2.40
CA VAL A 59 2.24 -1.25 -2.69
C VAL A 59 1.66 -2.14 -3.78
N GLU A 60 0.37 -2.48 -3.72
CA GLU A 60 -0.31 -3.28 -4.75
C GLU A 60 -0.24 -2.61 -6.13
N LEU A 61 -0.45 -1.30 -6.19
CA LEU A 61 -0.28 -0.50 -7.41
C LEU A 61 1.16 -0.61 -7.93
N GLY A 62 2.16 -0.40 -7.07
CA GLY A 62 3.58 -0.52 -7.45
C GLY A 62 3.94 -1.88 -8.02
N MET A 63 3.44 -2.98 -7.42
CA MET A 63 3.68 -4.34 -7.89
C MET A 63 3.00 -4.64 -9.23
N THR A 64 1.84 -4.02 -9.49
CA THR A 64 1.11 -4.20 -10.75
C THR A 64 1.81 -3.49 -11.91
N HIS A 65 2.41 -2.32 -11.66
CA HIS A 65 3.12 -1.54 -12.69
C HIS A 65 4.48 -2.12 -13.11
N ASP A 66 5.14 -2.91 -12.26
CA ASP A 66 6.39 -3.60 -12.59
C ASP A 66 6.19 -4.85 -13.46
N THR A 67 4.94 -5.31 -13.64
CA THR A 67 4.60 -6.40 -14.56
C THR A 67 4.41 -5.85 -15.99
N ASN A 68 5.41 -5.11 -16.51
CA ASN A 68 5.48 -4.69 -17.91
C ASN A 68 6.73 -5.33 -18.55
N PRO A 69 6.66 -5.91 -19.77
CA PRO A 69 7.54 -6.98 -20.28
C PRO A 69 8.91 -6.48 -20.80
N SER A 70 9.53 -5.53 -20.11
CA SER A 70 10.88 -5.06 -20.46
C SER A 70 11.97 -6.06 -20.06
N ALA A 71 11.68 -6.97 -19.10
CA ALA A 71 12.61 -8.00 -18.66
C ALA A 71 12.97 -9.04 -19.75
N GLU A 72 12.17 -9.16 -20.81
CA GLU A 72 12.40 -10.11 -21.91
C GLU A 72 13.26 -9.55 -23.06
N ALA A 73 13.57 -8.24 -23.05
CA ALA A 73 14.43 -7.62 -24.07
C ALA A 73 15.95 -7.65 -23.72
N SER A 74 16.33 -7.95 -22.48
CA SER A 74 17.74 -7.91 -22.04
C SER A 74 18.54 -9.21 -22.22
N GLY A 75 17.96 -10.24 -22.84
CA GLY A 75 18.61 -11.56 -23.01
C GLY A 75 19.40 -11.78 -24.31
N ARG A 76 19.37 -10.87 -25.29
CA ARG A 76 20.05 -11.08 -26.59
C ARG A 76 21.14 -10.05 -26.85
N ARG A 77 22.27 -10.15 -26.14
CA ARG A 77 23.50 -9.46 -26.56
C ARG A 77 24.70 -10.41 -26.59
N ALA A 78 24.79 -11.06 -27.75
CA ALA A 78 26.00 -11.32 -28.51
C ALA A 78 27.28 -11.69 -27.74
N LYS A 79 27.57 -13.00 -27.68
CA LYS A 79 28.94 -13.52 -27.73
C LYS A 79 29.14 -14.14 -29.12
N GLN A 80 29.42 -13.28 -30.09
CA GLN A 80 30.15 -13.67 -31.29
C GLN A 80 31.29 -12.66 -31.40
N ASN A 81 32.51 -13.10 -31.15
CA ASN A 81 33.66 -12.49 -31.79
C ASN A 81 34.56 -13.64 -32.25
N PRO A 82 34.76 -13.80 -33.57
CA PRO A 82 35.69 -14.78 -34.12
C PRO A 82 37.11 -14.23 -33.99
N ASP A 83 37.98 -14.99 -33.32
CA ASP A 83 39.42 -14.77 -33.33
C ASP A 83 39.98 -15.09 -34.71
N GLU A 84 40.20 -14.06 -35.53
CA GLU A 84 41.09 -14.12 -36.69
C GLU A 84 41.98 -12.89 -36.69
N LYS A 85 43.15 -13.00 -36.04
CA LYS A 85 44.40 -12.33 -36.46
C LYS A 85 45.59 -12.81 -35.63
N THR A 86 46.39 -13.71 -36.21
CA THR A 86 47.86 -13.66 -36.35
C THR A 86 48.36 -14.98 -36.91
#